data_AF-A0A8H7Z2L4-F1
#
_entry.id   AF-A0A8H7Z2L4-F1
#
_cell.length_a   1.000
_cell.length_b   1.000
_cell.length_c   1.000
_cell.angle_alpha   90.00
_cell.angle_beta   90.00
_cell.angle_gamma   90.00
#
_symmetry.space_group_name_H-M   'P 1'
#
loop_
_entity.id
_entity.type
_entity.pdbx_description
1 polymer ?
#
loop_
_entity_poly.entity_id
_entity_poly.type
_entity_poly.pdbx_seq_one_letter_code
_entity_poly.pdbx_strand_id
1 'polypeptide(L)'
;MSIEIPGLRDDDSLPVFLAEMMREALMVSGSGERDELKGRLVINGGWHWRIYIDILLVSPPLSYPLPLLSLTTHLALLSTKLPRLISGDEEDPMFDDDWAAAEYLYPRRPSRAQEQQQKIPSSATSATKTTTATTTTPSILHPFRPPVTLLVISVGDNIIFDPSREEIAVAEAVLAVSIGRDTAIAQDESTANNTLKLLSIRTIDPPSRITNPGVPNSENAATIGFAAGGGAGAGENEMGTAGPAGAAVDTGEDVAGVWRPRRGGVKRSVVSRIVEMVLKKGGVGEEVMEGLEGVEVG
;
A
#
# COMPACT_ATOMS: atom_id res chain seq x y z
N MET A 1 -13.30 -6.23 10.23
CA MET A 1 -12.09 -5.41 10.44
C MET A 1 -12.55 -4.12 11.06
N SER A 2 -11.95 -3.74 12.18
CA SER A 2 -12.19 -2.47 12.88
C SER A 2 -10.89 -1.69 12.98
N ILE A 3 -10.96 -0.37 12.86
CA ILE A 3 -9.79 0.52 13.00
C ILE A 3 -10.16 1.63 13.96
N GLU A 4 -9.50 1.68 15.11
CA GLU A 4 -9.66 2.70 16.13
C GLU A 4 -8.52 3.72 16.01
N ILE A 5 -8.86 4.97 15.70
CA ILE A 5 -7.90 6.08 15.57
C ILE A 5 -8.14 7.06 16.72
N PRO A 6 -7.11 7.44 17.50
CA PRO A 6 -7.29 8.30 18.65
C PRO A 6 -7.79 9.67 18.21
N GLY A 7 -8.88 10.12 18.82
CA GLY A 7 -9.51 11.41 18.54
C GLY A 7 -10.49 11.40 17.36
N LEU A 8 -10.67 10.27 16.68
CA LEU A 8 -11.74 10.07 15.71
C LEU A 8 -12.79 9.12 16.29
N ARG A 9 -14.02 9.24 15.80
CA ARG A 9 -15.10 8.32 16.12
C ARG A 9 -15.12 7.15 15.14
N ASP A 10 -15.69 6.03 15.56
CA ASP A 10 -15.79 4.82 14.73
C ASP A 10 -16.66 5.03 13.48
N ASP A 11 -17.58 6.00 13.52
CA ASP A 11 -18.44 6.40 12.41
C ASP A 11 -17.85 7.50 11.50
N ASP A 12 -16.64 7.99 11.79
CA ASP A 12 -15.95 8.95 10.92
C ASP A 12 -15.54 8.29 9.59
N SER A 13 -15.51 9.09 8.51
CA SER A 13 -15.26 8.58 7.16
C SER A 13 -13.87 7.96 6.98
N LEU A 14 -12.86 8.46 7.69
CA LEU A 14 -11.47 8.01 7.53
C LEU A 14 -11.26 6.56 8.05
N PRO A 15 -11.60 6.21 9.31
CA PRO A 15 -11.51 4.83 9.79
C PRO A 15 -12.31 3.84 8.93
N VAL A 16 -13.55 4.21 8.56
CA VAL A 16 -14.42 3.37 7.72
C VAL A 16 -13.79 3.13 6.35
N PHE A 17 -13.25 4.18 5.71
CA PHE A 17 -12.61 4.07 4.41
C PHE A 17 -11.35 3.21 4.47
N LEU A 18 -10.48 3.43 5.46
CA LEU A 18 -9.26 2.63 5.66
C LEU A 18 -9.59 1.14 5.87
N ALA A 19 -10.62 0.84 6.67
CA ALA A 19 -11.05 -0.53 6.92
C ALA A 19 -11.51 -1.23 5.63
N GLU A 20 -12.26 -0.53 4.78
CA GLU A 20 -12.72 -1.08 3.50
C GLU A 20 -11.59 -1.21 2.46
N MET A 21 -10.62 -0.29 2.43
CA MET A 21 -9.43 -0.41 1.58
C MET A 21 -8.61 -1.66 1.93
N MET A 22 -8.38 -1.89 3.22
CA MET A 22 -7.63 -3.05 3.69
C MET A 22 -8.39 -4.36 3.50
N ARG A 23 -9.71 -4.34 3.77
CA ARG A 23 -10.59 -5.50 3.56
C ARG A 23 -10.59 -5.93 2.10
N GLU A 24 -10.72 -5.00 1.15
CA GLU A 24 -10.69 -5.32 -0.27
C GLU A 24 -9.38 -6.01 -0.66
N ALA A 25 -8.24 -5.45 -0.24
CA ALA A 25 -6.94 -6.06 -0.55
C ALA A 25 -6.86 -7.51 -0.05
N LEU A 26 -7.35 -7.78 1.18
CA LEU A 26 -7.39 -9.13 1.76
C LEU A 26 -8.34 -10.08 1.03
N MET A 27 -9.47 -9.59 0.52
CA MET A 27 -10.44 -10.40 -0.23
C MET A 27 -9.97 -10.74 -1.63
N VAL A 28 -9.22 -9.84 -2.28
CA VAL A 28 -8.72 -10.03 -3.66
C VAL A 28 -7.38 -10.78 -3.67
N SER A 29 -6.71 -10.89 -2.51
CA SER A 29 -5.41 -11.54 -2.39
C SER A 29 -5.49 -13.06 -2.56
N GLY A 30 -5.12 -13.53 -3.73
CA GLY A 30 -4.90 -14.94 -4.07
C GLY A 30 -5.04 -15.19 -5.56
N SER A 31 -4.64 -16.38 -5.98
CA SER A 31 -4.66 -16.85 -7.38
C SER A 31 -5.38 -18.20 -7.54
N GLY A 32 -6.12 -18.64 -6.52
CA GLY A 32 -6.90 -19.87 -6.54
C GLY A 32 -7.77 -20.06 -5.29
N GLU A 33 -8.80 -20.90 -5.40
CA GLU A 33 -9.86 -21.10 -4.40
C GLU A 33 -9.35 -21.54 -3.01
N ARG A 34 -8.20 -22.26 -2.95
CA ARG A 34 -7.55 -22.68 -1.70
C ARG A 34 -6.40 -21.77 -1.25
N ASP A 35 -5.91 -20.92 -2.15
CA ASP A 35 -4.72 -20.10 -1.91
C ASP A 35 -5.07 -18.72 -1.33
N GLU A 36 -6.31 -18.28 -1.56
CA GLU A 36 -6.92 -17.11 -0.94
C GLU A 36 -7.09 -17.27 0.57
N LEU A 37 -7.08 -16.15 1.30
CA LEU A 37 -7.36 -16.13 2.74
C LEU A 37 -8.67 -16.87 3.05
N LYS A 38 -9.71 -16.68 2.23
CA LYS A 38 -11.01 -17.35 2.38
C LYS A 38 -10.89 -18.87 2.35
N GLY A 39 -10.14 -19.41 1.37
CA GLY A 39 -9.95 -20.85 1.21
C GLY A 39 -9.27 -21.50 2.42
N ARG A 40 -8.32 -20.78 3.03
CA ARG A 40 -7.58 -21.22 4.23
C ARG A 40 -8.41 -21.28 5.50
N LEU A 41 -9.50 -20.54 5.54
CA LEU A 41 -10.40 -20.50 6.70
C LEU A 41 -11.49 -21.57 6.62
N VAL A 42 -11.64 -22.26 5.50
CA VAL A 42 -12.61 -23.36 5.38
C VAL A 42 -12.10 -24.56 6.16
N ILE A 43 -12.95 -25.13 7.01
CA ILE A 43 -12.68 -26.35 7.76
C ILE A 43 -13.28 -27.53 7.00
N ASN A 44 -14.60 -27.49 6.77
CA ASN A 44 -15.34 -28.48 5.99
C ASN A 44 -16.52 -27.79 5.25
N GLY A 45 -17.47 -28.57 4.71
CA GLY A 45 -18.62 -28.03 3.97
C GLY A 45 -19.60 -27.19 4.80
N GLY A 46 -19.59 -27.32 6.13
CA GLY A 46 -20.48 -26.61 7.06
C GLY A 46 -19.79 -25.57 7.94
N TRP A 47 -18.49 -25.69 8.13
CA TRP A 47 -17.73 -24.91 9.12
C TRP A 47 -16.56 -24.16 8.50
N HIS A 48 -16.34 -22.94 8.98
CA HIS A 48 -15.21 -22.10 8.61
C HIS A 48 -14.80 -21.21 9.78
N TRP A 49 -13.54 -20.82 9.82
CA TRP A 49 -13.01 -19.84 10.73
C TRP A 49 -13.50 -18.43 10.36
N ARG A 50 -13.90 -17.68 11.37
CA ARG A 50 -14.15 -16.24 11.24
C ARG A 50 -13.03 -15.47 11.93
N ILE A 51 -12.23 -14.77 11.15
CA ILE A 51 -11.16 -13.92 11.67
C ILE A 51 -11.69 -12.49 11.91
N TYR A 52 -11.38 -11.98 13.09
CA TYR A 52 -11.56 -10.58 13.45
C TYR A 52 -10.18 -9.92 13.47
N ILE A 53 -10.05 -8.82 12.74
CA ILE A 53 -8.83 -8.01 12.68
C ILE A 53 -9.21 -6.65 13.23
N ASP A 54 -8.77 -6.39 14.46
CA ASP A 54 -9.04 -5.15 15.17
C ASP A 54 -7.72 -4.40 15.34
N ILE A 55 -7.67 -3.17 14.83
CA ILE A 55 -6.46 -2.36 14.79
C ILE A 55 -6.66 -1.14 15.66
N LEU A 56 -5.77 -0.94 16.63
CA LEU A 56 -5.75 0.22 17.49
C LEU A 56 -4.49 1.06 17.20
N LEU A 57 -4.69 2.31 16.75
CA LEU A 57 -3.58 3.27 16.66
C LEU A 57 -3.35 3.86 18.05
N VAL A 58 -2.14 3.71 18.57
CA VAL A 58 -1.79 4.24 19.91
C VAL A 58 -1.61 5.76 19.90
N SER A 59 -1.12 6.32 18.80
CA SER A 59 -0.87 7.75 18.63
C SER A 59 -1.56 8.30 17.39
N PRO A 60 -1.89 9.60 17.37
CA PRO A 60 -2.34 10.25 16.15
C PRO A 60 -1.34 10.03 15.01
N PRO A 61 -1.80 9.68 13.80
CA PRO A 61 -0.91 9.38 12.69
C PRO A 61 -0.21 10.65 12.21
N LEU A 62 1.11 10.58 12.01
CA LEU A 62 1.91 11.70 11.49
C LEU A 62 1.71 11.89 9.99
N SER A 63 1.59 10.79 9.23
CA SER A 63 1.28 10.75 7.79
C SER A 63 0.03 9.91 7.54
N TYR A 64 -0.31 9.62 6.27
CA TYR A 64 -1.47 8.78 5.97
C TYR A 64 -1.22 7.33 6.46
N PRO A 65 -2.06 6.77 7.35
CA PRO A 65 -1.70 5.57 8.13
C PRO A 65 -1.74 4.26 7.33
N LEU A 66 -2.29 4.25 6.11
CA LEU A 66 -2.59 3.03 5.37
C LEU A 66 -1.38 2.08 5.16
N PRO A 67 -0.16 2.52 4.79
CA PRO A 67 0.99 1.62 4.69
C PRO A 67 1.32 0.93 6.00
N LEU A 68 1.32 1.69 7.11
CA LEU A 68 1.60 1.15 8.44
C LEU A 68 0.56 0.10 8.83
N LEU A 69 -0.73 0.39 8.60
CA LEU A 69 -1.82 -0.54 8.90
C LEU A 69 -1.72 -1.81 8.04
N SER A 70 -1.34 -1.66 6.77
CA SER A 70 -1.16 -2.78 5.86
C SER A 70 0.02 -3.68 6.27
N LEU A 71 1.18 -3.11 6.58
CA LEU A 71 2.36 -3.85 7.03
C LEU A 71 2.11 -4.56 8.36
N THR A 72 1.50 -3.88 9.32
CA THR A 72 1.15 -4.48 10.62
C THR A 72 0.15 -5.63 10.47
N THR A 73 -0.85 -5.48 9.61
CA THR A 73 -1.80 -6.56 9.30
C THR A 73 -1.12 -7.75 8.62
N HIS A 74 -0.19 -7.49 7.70
CA HIS A 74 0.60 -8.53 7.06
C HIS A 74 1.38 -9.35 8.10
N LEU A 75 2.14 -8.68 8.97
CA LEU A 75 2.91 -9.34 10.03
C LEU A 75 2.02 -10.07 11.03
N ALA A 76 0.90 -9.46 11.43
CA ALA A 76 -0.06 -10.08 12.33
C ALA A 76 -0.57 -11.41 11.72
N LEU A 77 -1.02 -11.39 10.47
CA LEU A 77 -1.50 -12.59 9.77
C LEU A 77 -0.42 -13.67 9.59
N LEU A 78 0.83 -13.28 9.36
CA LEU A 78 1.96 -14.23 9.33
C LEU A 78 2.21 -14.90 10.70
N SER A 79 1.89 -14.19 11.79
CA SER A 79 2.06 -14.70 13.15
C SER A 79 0.84 -15.44 13.71
N THR A 80 -0.32 -15.29 13.07
CA THR A 80 -1.57 -15.92 13.51
C THR A 80 -1.50 -17.44 13.44
N LYS A 81 -1.83 -18.09 14.55
CA LYS A 81 -2.03 -19.54 14.64
C LYS A 81 -3.52 -19.87 14.75
N LEU A 82 -3.91 -20.97 14.15
CA LEU A 82 -5.22 -21.58 14.30
C LEU A 82 -5.09 -22.90 15.05
N PRO A 83 -6.06 -23.25 15.93
CA PRO A 83 -6.11 -24.57 16.55
C PRO A 83 -6.04 -25.68 15.51
N ARG A 84 -5.24 -26.70 15.79
CA ARG A 84 -5.05 -27.83 14.87
C ARG A 84 -6.31 -28.67 14.83
N LEU A 85 -6.79 -28.97 13.62
CA LEU A 85 -7.95 -29.83 13.41
C LEU A 85 -7.58 -31.29 13.64
N ILE A 86 -8.39 -32.02 14.42
CA ILE A 86 -8.22 -33.46 14.67
C ILE A 86 -9.17 -34.28 13.78
N SER A 87 -10.43 -33.87 13.67
CA SER A 87 -11.44 -34.53 12.83
C SER A 87 -11.89 -33.62 11.67
N GLY A 88 -11.38 -33.90 10.46
CA GLY A 88 -11.66 -33.07 9.28
C GLY A 88 -12.99 -33.37 8.57
N ASP A 89 -13.41 -34.64 8.58
CA ASP A 89 -14.52 -35.13 7.77
C ASP A 89 -15.79 -35.44 8.60
N GLU A 90 -15.81 -35.06 9.88
CA GLU A 90 -16.94 -35.26 10.77
C GLU A 90 -17.90 -34.06 10.74
N GLU A 91 -19.16 -34.30 11.11
CA GLU A 91 -20.23 -33.28 11.16
C GLU A 91 -19.92 -32.15 12.16
N ASP A 92 -19.16 -32.47 13.22
CA ASP A 92 -18.69 -31.55 14.25
C ASP A 92 -17.15 -31.53 14.30
N PRO A 93 -16.49 -30.41 13.98
CA PRO A 93 -15.03 -30.34 13.94
C PRO A 93 -14.43 -30.34 15.34
N MET A 94 -13.53 -31.29 15.61
CA MET A 94 -12.79 -31.37 16.87
C MET A 94 -11.39 -30.79 16.71
N PHE A 95 -10.94 -30.04 17.71
CA PHE A 95 -9.65 -29.35 17.71
C PHE A 95 -8.75 -29.87 18.82
N ASP A 96 -7.45 -29.72 18.61
CA ASP A 96 -6.44 -29.97 19.63
C ASP A 96 -6.45 -28.87 20.69
N ASP A 97 -6.47 -29.27 21.96
CA ASP A 97 -6.41 -28.35 23.12
C ASP A 97 -4.99 -27.80 23.34
N ASP A 98 -3.96 -28.44 22.77
CA ASP A 98 -2.58 -27.98 22.90
C ASP A 98 -2.28 -26.82 21.94
N TRP A 99 -2.10 -25.62 22.50
CA TRP A 99 -1.68 -24.44 21.75
C TRP A 99 -0.31 -24.62 21.07
N ALA A 100 0.56 -25.49 21.60
CA ALA A 100 1.84 -25.79 20.96
C ALA A 100 1.68 -26.56 19.64
N ALA A 101 0.56 -27.27 19.46
CA ALA A 101 0.23 -27.97 18.22
C ALA A 101 -0.47 -27.07 17.18
N ALA A 102 -0.82 -25.83 17.53
CA ALA A 102 -1.52 -24.90 16.64
C ALA A 102 -0.71 -24.58 15.38
N GLU A 103 -1.39 -24.51 14.24
CA GLU A 103 -0.79 -24.33 12.93
C GLU A 103 -0.86 -22.87 12.48
N TYR A 104 0.17 -22.40 11.78
CA TYR A 104 0.14 -21.04 11.24
C TYR A 104 -0.81 -20.91 10.07
N LEU A 105 -1.59 -19.83 10.06
CA LEU A 105 -2.47 -19.48 8.94
C LEU A 105 -1.68 -19.36 7.62
N TYR A 106 -0.48 -18.80 7.70
CA TYR A 106 0.47 -18.73 6.61
C TYR A 106 1.72 -19.57 6.92
N PRO A 107 2.13 -20.48 6.02
CA PRO A 107 3.32 -21.30 6.23
C PRO A 107 4.58 -20.45 6.47
N ARG A 108 5.32 -20.79 7.53
CA ARG A 108 6.62 -20.19 7.89
C ARG A 108 7.78 -20.94 7.24
N ARG A 109 8.97 -20.32 7.24
CA ARG A 109 10.21 -21.03 6.92
C ARG A 109 10.38 -22.16 7.95
N PRO A 110 10.71 -23.40 7.55
CA PRO A 110 11.16 -24.38 8.51
C PRO A 110 12.40 -23.80 9.20
N SER A 111 12.33 -23.67 10.52
CA SER A 111 13.51 -23.24 11.29
C SER A 111 14.61 -24.27 11.06
N ARG A 112 15.85 -23.81 10.83
CA ARG A 112 17.03 -24.65 10.62
C ARG A 112 17.26 -25.68 11.76
N ALA A 113 16.61 -25.49 12.90
CA ALA A 113 16.60 -26.42 14.02
C ALA A 113 15.92 -27.78 13.68
N GLN A 114 14.94 -27.81 12.78
CA GLN A 114 14.26 -29.04 12.37
C GLN A 114 15.07 -29.86 11.33
N GLU A 115 15.91 -29.22 10.53
CA GLU A 115 16.79 -29.93 9.57
C GLU A 115 17.89 -30.75 10.27
N GLN A 116 18.27 -30.40 11.49
CA GLN A 116 19.31 -31.12 12.24
C GLN A 116 18.82 -32.39 12.95
N GLN A 117 17.50 -32.57 13.14
CA GLN A 117 16.96 -33.78 13.77
C GLN A 117 16.52 -34.88 12.79
N GLN A 118 16.55 -34.63 11.47
CA GLN A 118 16.28 -35.65 10.44
C GLN A 118 17.51 -36.15 9.67
N LYS A 119 18.73 -35.79 10.10
CA LYS A 119 19.97 -36.37 9.55
C LYS A 119 20.54 -37.42 10.49
N ILE A 120 19.98 -38.64 10.44
CA ILE A 120 20.67 -39.84 10.92
C ILE A 120 21.81 -40.13 9.93
N PRO A 121 23.10 -40.13 10.32
CA PRO A 121 24.20 -40.35 9.39
C PRO A 121 24.50 -41.85 9.29
N SER A 122 24.16 -42.48 8.17
CA SER A 122 24.80 -43.73 7.74
C SER A 122 26.00 -43.41 6.85
N SER A 123 27.17 -43.80 7.35
CA SER A 123 28.44 -44.06 6.66
C SER A 123 29.13 -42.94 5.84
N ALA A 124 30.23 -42.47 6.44
CA ALA A 124 31.51 -42.05 5.86
C ALA A 124 31.72 -42.17 4.33
N THR A 125 32.19 -41.08 3.71
CA THR A 125 33.52 -40.99 3.09
C THR A 125 33.84 -39.52 2.78
N SER A 126 34.99 -39.08 3.27
CA SER A 126 35.60 -37.77 3.14
C SER A 126 36.18 -37.49 1.75
N ALA A 127 35.88 -36.33 1.18
CA ALA A 127 36.74 -35.69 0.17
C ALA A 127 36.58 -34.15 0.25
N THR A 128 37.63 -33.52 0.77
CA THR A 128 37.83 -32.08 0.90
C THR A 128 37.90 -31.42 -0.48
N LYS A 129 37.05 -30.42 -0.75
CA LYS A 129 37.29 -29.45 -1.83
C LYS A 129 36.92 -28.04 -1.35
N THR A 130 37.96 -27.24 -1.25
CA THR A 130 37.98 -25.82 -0.90
C THR A 130 37.45 -25.01 -2.09
N THR A 131 36.32 -24.32 -1.92
CA THR A 131 35.90 -23.23 -2.82
C THR A 131 35.17 -22.15 -2.01
N THR A 132 35.70 -20.95 -2.15
CA THR A 132 35.24 -19.63 -1.71
C THR A 132 33.73 -19.49 -1.57
N ALA A 133 33.24 -19.29 -0.34
CA ALA A 133 31.83 -19.08 -0.05
C ALA A 133 31.44 -17.62 -0.35
N THR A 134 30.87 -17.37 -1.52
CA THR A 134 29.92 -16.28 -1.73
C THR A 134 28.61 -16.68 -1.04
N THR A 135 28.23 -15.91 -0.02
CA THR A 135 27.03 -16.10 0.80
C THR A 135 25.78 -15.73 0.00
N THR A 136 25.32 -16.60 -0.90
CA THR A 136 23.99 -16.48 -1.51
C THR A 136 23.10 -17.51 -0.83
N THR A 137 22.40 -17.09 0.21
CA THR A 137 21.35 -17.90 0.86
C THR A 137 20.27 -18.20 -0.17
N PRO A 138 19.90 -19.47 -0.43
CA PRO A 138 18.74 -19.75 -1.27
C PRO A 138 17.49 -19.31 -0.51
N SER A 139 16.91 -18.18 -0.91
CA SER A 139 15.61 -17.72 -0.40
C SER A 139 14.53 -18.68 -0.89
N ILE A 140 14.12 -19.62 -0.05
CA ILE A 140 12.88 -20.37 -0.27
C ILE A 140 11.75 -19.36 -0.02
N LEU A 141 11.31 -18.71 -1.10
CA LEU A 141 10.22 -17.75 -1.11
C LEU A 141 8.89 -18.51 -0.99
N HIS A 142 8.06 -18.14 -0.02
CA HIS A 142 6.78 -18.81 0.16
C HIS A 142 5.74 -18.25 -0.81
N PRO A 143 5.04 -19.10 -1.57
CA PRO A 143 4.05 -18.63 -2.54
C PRO A 143 2.89 -17.86 -1.88
N PHE A 144 2.64 -18.07 -0.58
CA PHE A 144 1.49 -17.56 0.13
C PHE A 144 1.87 -16.50 1.16
N ARG A 145 1.51 -15.25 0.85
CA ARG A 145 1.70 -14.10 1.72
C ARG A 145 0.45 -13.23 1.74
N PRO A 146 0.13 -12.61 2.89
CA PRO A 146 -0.87 -11.56 2.92
C PRO A 146 -0.50 -10.42 1.96
N PRO A 147 -1.48 -9.68 1.43
CA PRO A 147 -1.23 -8.55 0.56
C PRO A 147 -0.62 -7.38 1.33
N VAL A 148 0.00 -6.46 0.60
CA VAL A 148 0.53 -5.19 1.13
C VAL A 148 0.00 -4.04 0.27
N THR A 149 -0.34 -2.93 0.91
CA THR A 149 -0.79 -1.70 0.26
C THR A 149 0.26 -0.63 0.42
N LEU A 150 0.85 -0.21 -0.70
CA LEU A 150 1.84 0.86 -0.77
C LEU A 150 1.13 2.20 -1.01
N LEU A 151 1.62 3.26 -0.37
CA LEU A 151 1.17 4.62 -0.63
C LEU A 151 2.18 5.32 -1.54
N VAL A 152 1.66 5.91 -2.61
CA VAL A 152 2.45 6.56 -3.65
C VAL A 152 1.84 7.92 -3.95
N ILE A 153 2.67 8.95 -4.10
CA ILE A 153 2.23 10.25 -4.58
C ILE A 153 2.85 10.58 -5.93
N SER A 154 2.17 11.44 -6.67
CA SER A 154 2.73 12.10 -7.85
C SER A 154 2.77 13.61 -7.66
N VAL A 155 3.90 14.21 -7.98
CA VAL A 155 4.08 15.68 -8.09
C VAL A 155 4.58 15.95 -9.51
N GLY A 156 3.66 16.31 -10.41
CA GLY A 156 3.95 16.34 -11.85
C GLY A 156 4.32 14.95 -12.36
N ASP A 157 5.54 14.80 -12.90
CA ASP A 157 6.04 13.52 -13.42
C ASP A 157 6.92 12.75 -12.42
N ASN A 158 7.12 13.30 -11.22
CA ASN A 158 7.88 12.68 -10.12
C ASN A 158 6.97 11.75 -9.30
N ILE A 159 7.51 10.62 -8.89
CA ILE A 159 6.80 9.57 -8.14
C ILE A 159 7.58 9.32 -6.86
N ILE A 160 6.88 9.36 -5.71
CA ILE A 160 7.47 9.19 -4.38
C ILE A 160 6.68 8.10 -3.65
N PHE A 161 7.40 7.13 -3.08
CA PHE A 161 6.86 6.05 -2.25
C PHE A 161 7.02 6.40 -0.78
N ASP A 162 6.08 5.95 0.06
CA ASP A 162 6.04 6.22 1.50
C ASP A 162 6.20 7.72 1.85
N PRO A 163 5.31 8.58 1.33
CA PRO A 163 5.42 10.02 1.49
C PRO A 163 5.18 10.46 2.95
N SER A 164 5.94 11.46 3.36
CA SER A 164 5.69 12.24 4.58
C SER A 164 4.42 13.08 4.46
N ARG A 165 3.95 13.62 5.59
CA ARG A 165 2.78 14.49 5.66
C ARG A 165 2.93 15.73 4.77
N GLU A 166 4.13 16.31 4.80
CA GLU A 166 4.49 17.52 4.07
C GLU A 166 4.49 17.25 2.55
N GLU A 167 4.95 16.07 2.13
CA GLU A 167 4.94 15.65 0.73
C GLU A 167 3.52 15.35 0.24
N ILE A 168 2.66 14.73 1.06
CA ILE A 168 1.25 14.53 0.74
C ILE A 168 0.52 15.87 0.59
N ALA A 169 0.85 16.87 1.41
CA ALA A 169 0.19 18.17 1.39
C ALA A 169 0.38 18.92 0.05
N VAL A 170 1.49 18.68 -0.65
CA VAL A 170 1.80 19.27 -1.96
C VAL A 170 1.53 18.32 -3.14
N ALA A 171 1.13 17.08 -2.87
CA ALA A 171 0.91 16.06 -3.89
C ALA A 171 -0.24 16.46 -4.84
N GLU A 172 -0.07 16.21 -6.14
CA GLU A 172 -1.14 16.38 -7.12
C GLU A 172 -2.16 15.23 -7.04
N ALA A 173 -1.66 14.05 -6.70
CA ALA A 173 -2.46 12.87 -6.43
C ALA A 173 -1.76 11.92 -5.48
N VAL A 174 -2.59 11.18 -4.76
CA VAL A 174 -2.20 10.13 -3.83
C VAL A 174 -2.88 8.85 -4.28
N LEU A 175 -2.11 7.77 -4.43
CA LEU A 175 -2.56 6.46 -4.86
C LEU A 175 -2.17 5.41 -3.82
N ALA A 176 -3.14 4.60 -3.42
CA ALA A 176 -2.91 3.38 -2.68
C ALA A 176 -2.87 2.21 -3.66
N VAL A 177 -1.74 1.51 -3.70
CA VAL A 177 -1.47 0.40 -4.62
C VAL A 177 -1.35 -0.88 -3.81
N SER A 178 -2.35 -1.75 -3.91
CA SER A 178 -2.38 -3.04 -3.22
C SER A 178 -1.77 -4.12 -4.11
N ILE A 179 -0.81 -4.85 -3.57
CA ILE A 179 -0.08 -5.93 -4.24
C ILE A 179 -0.20 -7.23 -3.45
N GLY A 180 -0.16 -8.34 -4.17
CA GLY A 180 -0.08 -9.69 -3.61
C GLY A 180 0.85 -10.55 -4.45
N ARG A 181 1.15 -11.77 -3.97
CA ARG A 181 1.88 -12.75 -4.78
C ARG A 181 0.94 -13.48 -5.72
N ASP A 182 1.41 -13.71 -6.94
CA ASP A 182 0.72 -14.56 -7.91
C ASP A 182 1.35 -15.95 -7.93
N THR A 183 0.55 -16.97 -7.67
CA THR A 183 0.96 -18.39 -7.72
C THR A 183 0.57 -19.06 -9.04
N ALA A 184 -0.28 -18.43 -9.88
CA ALA A 184 -0.81 -19.04 -11.09
C ALA A 184 0.18 -19.07 -12.27
N ILE A 185 1.22 -18.23 -12.24
CA ILE A 185 2.18 -18.06 -13.35
C ILE A 185 3.37 -19.04 -13.24
N ALA A 186 3.44 -19.85 -12.18
CA ALA A 186 4.55 -20.76 -11.87
C ALA A 186 4.55 -22.06 -12.71
N GLN A 187 4.54 -21.97 -14.04
CA GLN A 187 4.77 -23.13 -14.93
C GLN A 187 6.26 -23.38 -15.22
N ASP A 188 7.14 -22.37 -15.03
CA ASP A 188 8.58 -22.49 -15.21
C ASP A 188 9.34 -22.25 -13.89
N GLU A 189 10.01 -23.29 -13.36
CA GLU A 189 10.73 -23.24 -12.07
C GLU A 189 11.84 -22.17 -11.97
N SER A 190 12.31 -21.63 -13.10
CA SER A 190 13.32 -20.56 -13.11
C SER A 190 12.76 -19.14 -12.97
N THR A 191 11.45 -18.95 -13.23
CA THR A 191 10.74 -17.66 -13.15
C THR A 191 9.61 -17.67 -12.11
N ALA A 192 9.26 -18.85 -11.59
CA ALA A 192 8.19 -19.08 -10.61
C ALA A 192 8.31 -18.30 -9.29
N ASN A 193 9.46 -17.71 -9.00
CA ASN A 193 9.79 -17.30 -7.63
C ASN A 193 9.43 -15.86 -7.25
N ASN A 194 8.95 -14.98 -8.14
CA ASN A 194 8.70 -13.59 -7.71
C ASN A 194 7.71 -12.78 -8.56
N THR A 195 6.62 -13.39 -9.03
CA THR A 195 5.58 -12.65 -9.73
C THR A 195 4.64 -11.97 -8.74
N LEU A 196 4.75 -10.65 -8.64
CA LEU A 196 3.77 -9.82 -7.94
C LEU A 196 2.58 -9.56 -8.86
N LYS A 197 1.39 -9.52 -8.26
CA LYS A 197 0.14 -9.16 -8.91
C LYS A 197 -0.41 -7.90 -8.28
N LEU A 198 -0.87 -7.00 -9.14
CA LEU A 198 -1.66 -5.85 -8.74
C LEU A 198 -3.07 -6.30 -8.35
N LEU A 199 -3.48 -5.99 -7.12
CA LEU A 199 -4.80 -6.34 -6.60
C LEU A 199 -5.80 -5.19 -6.79
N SER A 200 -5.41 -3.99 -6.36
CA SER A 200 -6.24 -2.79 -6.52
C SER A 200 -5.40 -1.51 -6.53
N ILE A 201 -5.94 -0.48 -7.19
CA ILE A 201 -5.43 0.89 -7.12
C ILE A 201 -6.58 1.79 -6.70
N ARG A 202 -6.37 2.58 -5.65
CA ARG A 202 -7.35 3.56 -5.17
C ARG A 202 -6.74 4.94 -5.12
N THR A 203 -7.47 5.92 -5.63
CA THR A 203 -7.11 7.32 -5.50
C THR A 203 -7.61 7.85 -4.15
N ILE A 204 -6.73 8.54 -3.45
CA ILE A 204 -7.03 9.25 -2.20
C ILE A 204 -6.95 10.74 -2.53
N ASP A 205 -7.90 11.52 -2.04
CA ASP A 205 -7.90 12.97 -2.26
C ASP A 205 -6.79 13.63 -1.43
N PRO A 206 -5.78 14.27 -2.06
CA PRO A 206 -4.76 15.00 -1.32
C PRO A 206 -5.32 16.31 -0.74
N PRO A 207 -4.75 16.79 0.38
CA PRO A 207 -5.10 18.10 0.95
C PRO A 207 -4.99 19.27 -0.04
N SER A 208 -4.08 19.17 -1.01
CA SER A 208 -3.88 20.15 -2.08
C SER A 208 -5.12 20.41 -2.94
N ARG A 209 -6.05 19.45 -3.03
CA ARG A 209 -7.30 19.64 -3.80
C ARG A 209 -8.39 20.36 -3.00
N ILE A 210 -8.22 20.47 -1.69
CA ILE A 210 -9.21 21.04 -0.77
C ILE A 210 -9.02 22.56 -0.64
N THR A 211 -7.86 23.10 -1.04
CA THR A 211 -7.58 24.54 -0.99
C THR A 211 -8.06 25.26 -2.25
N ASN A 212 -8.68 26.43 -2.06
CA ASN A 212 -9.08 27.30 -3.17
C ASN A 212 -7.85 27.70 -4.01
N PRO A 213 -8.01 27.85 -5.35
CA PRO A 213 -6.94 28.37 -6.19
C PRO A 213 -6.47 29.75 -5.70
N GLY A 214 -5.18 30.02 -5.84
CA GLY A 214 -4.65 31.37 -5.64
C GLY A 214 -5.27 32.35 -6.65
N VAL A 215 -5.50 33.58 -6.18
CA VAL A 215 -5.95 34.69 -7.03
C VAL A 215 -4.71 35.44 -7.54
N PRO A 216 -4.54 35.61 -8.87
CA PRO A 216 -3.47 36.43 -9.41
C PRO A 216 -3.45 37.86 -8.87
N ASN A 217 -2.27 38.45 -8.68
CA ASN A 217 -2.14 39.82 -8.19
C ASN A 217 -2.85 40.86 -9.08
N SER A 218 -2.96 40.58 -10.38
CA SER A 218 -3.70 41.37 -11.37
C SER A 218 -5.22 41.38 -11.15
N GLU A 219 -5.75 40.33 -10.52
CA GLU A 219 -7.19 40.16 -10.23
C GLU A 219 -7.51 40.40 -8.75
N ASN A 220 -6.49 40.47 -7.91
CA ASN A 220 -6.64 40.69 -6.47
C ASN A 220 -6.93 42.18 -6.19
N ALA A 221 -8.15 42.45 -5.71
CA ALA A 221 -8.64 43.79 -5.36
C ALA A 221 -7.73 44.54 -4.38
N ALA A 222 -7.00 43.84 -3.52
CA ALA A 222 -6.07 44.47 -2.56
C ALA A 222 -4.79 45.01 -3.20
N THR A 223 -4.33 44.44 -4.32
CA THR A 223 -3.12 44.86 -5.06
C THR A 223 -3.41 45.86 -6.17
N ILE A 224 -4.63 45.85 -6.72
CA ILE A 224 -5.04 46.78 -7.80
C ILE A 224 -4.92 48.25 -7.35
N GLY A 225 -5.15 48.54 -6.06
CA GLY A 225 -4.99 49.89 -5.50
C GLY A 225 -3.54 50.36 -5.34
N PHE A 226 -2.56 49.45 -5.27
CA PHE A 226 -1.14 49.80 -5.10
C PHE A 226 -0.44 50.10 -6.43
N ALA A 227 -0.81 49.40 -7.52
CA ALA A 227 -0.27 49.67 -8.85
C ALA A 227 -0.79 51.01 -9.44
N ALA A 228 -1.95 51.50 -8.99
CA ALA A 228 -2.50 52.79 -9.40
C ALA A 228 -1.95 53.99 -8.59
N GLY A 229 -1.12 53.76 -7.56
CA GLY A 229 -0.62 54.81 -6.66
C GLY A 229 0.74 55.41 -7.02
N GLY A 230 1.39 54.96 -8.09
CA GLY A 230 2.73 55.39 -8.49
C GLY A 230 2.75 56.29 -9.71
N GLY A 231 2.09 57.45 -9.65
CA GLY A 231 2.05 58.37 -10.80
C GLY A 231 1.19 59.60 -10.59
N ALA A 232 1.52 60.43 -9.60
CA ALA A 232 1.07 61.82 -9.60
C ALA A 232 1.79 62.56 -10.74
N GLY A 233 1.20 62.55 -11.93
CA GLY A 233 1.71 63.23 -13.12
C GLY A 233 0.61 63.36 -14.17
N ALA A 234 0.08 64.57 -14.30
CA ALA A 234 -1.01 64.98 -15.17
C ALA A 234 -0.93 64.47 -16.61
N GLY A 235 -2.10 64.13 -17.17
CA GLY A 235 -2.28 63.81 -18.59
C GLY A 235 -3.72 63.40 -18.89
N GLU A 236 -4.58 64.38 -19.13
CA GLU A 236 -5.91 64.18 -19.73
C GLU A 236 -5.74 63.67 -21.17
N ASN A 237 -6.16 62.43 -21.45
CA ASN A 237 -6.79 61.99 -22.70
C ASN A 237 -6.89 60.46 -22.74
N GLU A 238 -8.11 59.94 -22.77
CA GLU A 238 -8.67 59.21 -23.91
C GLU A 238 -9.92 58.46 -23.47
N MET A 239 -11.03 58.83 -24.10
CA MET A 239 -12.29 58.10 -24.06
C MET A 239 -12.10 56.77 -24.79
N GLY A 240 -11.64 55.75 -24.06
CA GLY A 240 -11.59 54.36 -24.50
C GLY A 240 -12.66 53.54 -23.81
N THR A 241 -13.68 53.16 -24.56
CA THR A 241 -14.78 52.27 -24.16
C THR A 241 -14.23 50.89 -23.76
N ALA A 242 -13.90 50.69 -22.48
CA ALA A 242 -13.74 49.36 -21.89
C ALA A 242 -14.85 49.20 -20.85
N GLY A 243 -15.90 48.46 -21.22
CA GLY A 243 -16.93 48.01 -20.28
C GLY A 243 -16.30 47.25 -19.11
N PRO A 244 -17.05 47.00 -18.03
CA PRO A 244 -16.51 46.19 -16.93
C PRO A 244 -16.02 44.89 -17.53
N ALA A 245 -14.73 44.60 -17.38
CA ALA A 245 -14.15 43.32 -17.75
C ALA A 245 -14.83 42.27 -16.87
N GLY A 246 -16.00 41.83 -17.31
CA GLY A 246 -16.74 40.74 -16.72
C GLY A 246 -15.84 39.53 -16.73
N ALA A 247 -15.72 38.92 -15.55
CA ALA A 247 -15.21 37.58 -15.30
C ALA A 247 -14.37 37.04 -16.45
N ALA A 248 -13.06 37.31 -16.42
CA ALA A 248 -12.12 36.64 -17.30
C ALA A 248 -12.46 35.13 -17.26
N VAL A 249 -12.89 34.63 -18.41
CA VAL A 249 -13.18 33.21 -18.59
C VAL A 249 -11.89 32.48 -18.25
N ASP A 250 -11.96 31.62 -17.25
CA ASP A 250 -10.85 30.83 -16.73
C ASP A 250 -10.27 29.93 -17.83
N THR A 251 -9.24 30.44 -18.52
CA THR A 251 -8.61 29.77 -19.67
C THR A 251 -7.77 28.57 -19.28
N GLY A 252 -7.57 28.31 -17.98
CA GLY A 252 -6.77 27.19 -17.49
C GLY A 252 -5.26 27.36 -17.74
N GLU A 253 -4.80 28.55 -18.11
CA GLU A 253 -3.36 28.83 -18.27
C GLU A 253 -2.68 28.97 -16.90
N ASP A 254 -1.55 28.28 -16.72
CA ASP A 254 -0.72 28.34 -15.52
C ASP A 254 -0.09 29.74 -15.40
N VAL A 255 -0.65 30.61 -14.55
CA VAL A 255 -0.08 31.93 -14.26
C VAL A 255 1.11 31.78 -13.29
N ALA A 256 2.30 32.18 -13.73
CA ALA A 256 3.52 32.08 -12.94
C ALA A 256 3.39 32.80 -11.58
N GLY A 257 3.78 32.10 -10.50
CA GLY A 257 3.74 32.63 -9.13
C GLY A 257 2.39 32.53 -8.42
N VAL A 258 1.33 32.05 -9.12
CA VAL A 258 0.01 31.81 -8.52
C VAL A 258 -0.19 30.30 -8.42
N TRP A 259 -0.21 29.79 -7.20
CA TRP A 259 -0.52 28.39 -6.99
C TRP A 259 -1.97 28.11 -7.39
N ARG A 260 -2.19 27.14 -8.27
CA ARG A 260 -3.51 26.63 -8.63
C ARG A 260 -3.51 25.11 -8.51
N PRO A 261 -4.55 24.50 -7.92
CA PRO A 261 -4.70 23.06 -7.96
C PRO A 261 -4.92 22.65 -9.42
N ARG A 262 -4.13 21.68 -9.90
CA ARG A 262 -4.30 21.13 -11.25
C ARG A 262 -5.70 20.55 -11.38
N ARG A 263 -6.46 21.02 -12.37
CA ARG A 263 -7.78 20.49 -12.70
C ARG A 263 -7.62 19.25 -13.59
N GLY A 264 -7.90 18.08 -13.05
CA GLY A 264 -7.79 16.81 -13.76
C GLY A 264 -7.39 15.64 -12.87
N GLY A 265 -7.45 14.43 -13.41
CA GLY A 265 -6.88 13.23 -12.77
C GLY A 265 -5.39 13.05 -13.10
N VAL A 266 -4.77 12.07 -12.48
CA VAL A 266 -3.38 11.66 -12.79
C VAL A 266 -3.26 11.26 -14.25
N LYS A 267 -2.18 11.68 -14.92
CA LYS A 267 -1.86 11.21 -16.28
C LYS A 267 -1.79 9.67 -16.28
N ARG A 268 -2.46 9.02 -17.24
CA ARG A 268 -2.42 7.55 -17.38
C ARG A 268 -0.99 7.00 -17.50
N SER A 269 -0.09 7.76 -18.13
CA SER A 269 1.33 7.42 -18.23
C SER A 269 2.04 7.40 -16.86
N VAL A 270 1.68 8.29 -15.93
CA VAL A 270 2.21 8.29 -14.56
C VAL A 270 1.70 7.05 -13.81
N VAL A 271 0.40 6.73 -13.90
CA VAL A 271 -0.16 5.52 -13.28
C VAL A 271 0.53 4.26 -13.82
N SER A 272 0.72 4.16 -15.14
CA SER A 272 1.43 3.04 -15.77
C SER A 272 2.86 2.90 -15.24
N ARG A 273 3.60 4.02 -15.08
CA ARG A 273 4.95 4.01 -14.51
C ARG A 273 4.97 3.61 -13.04
N ILE A 274 3.97 4.01 -12.25
CA ILE A 274 3.83 3.59 -10.85
C ILE A 274 3.67 2.07 -10.78
N VAL A 275 2.74 1.51 -11.57
CA VAL A 275 2.50 0.06 -11.62
C VAL A 275 3.75 -0.68 -12.06
N GLU A 276 4.44 -0.19 -13.09
CA GLU A 276 5.70 -0.76 -13.56
C GLU A 276 6.78 -0.75 -12.47
N MET A 277 6.97 0.36 -11.75
CA MET A 277 7.97 0.44 -10.68
C MET A 277 7.67 -0.47 -9.49
N VAL A 278 6.39 -0.74 -9.22
CA VAL A 278 5.95 -1.64 -8.15
C VAL A 278 6.10 -3.11 -8.56
N LEU A 279 5.71 -3.48 -9.78
CA LEU A 279 5.63 -4.88 -10.22
C LEU A 279 6.89 -5.40 -10.93
N LYS A 280 7.77 -4.52 -11.43
CA LYS A 280 9.02 -4.96 -12.09
C LYS A 280 9.86 -5.80 -11.13
N LYS A 281 10.66 -6.71 -11.70
CA LYS A 281 11.66 -7.47 -10.93
C LYS A 281 12.68 -6.52 -10.30
N GLY A 282 12.96 -6.67 -9.02
CA GLY A 282 13.75 -5.71 -8.22
C GLY A 282 13.06 -4.35 -8.09
N GLY A 283 11.74 -4.30 -8.21
CA GLY A 283 10.93 -3.11 -7.97
C GLY A 283 10.58 -2.95 -6.50
N VAL A 284 9.92 -1.83 -6.18
CA VAL A 284 9.57 -1.47 -4.80
C VAL A 284 8.68 -2.54 -4.15
N GLY A 285 7.76 -3.14 -4.91
CA GLY A 285 6.91 -4.19 -4.38
C GLY A 285 7.69 -5.44 -3.98
N GLU A 286 8.73 -5.80 -4.73
CA GLU A 286 9.56 -6.99 -4.45
C GLU A 286 10.45 -6.73 -3.23
N GLU A 287 11.07 -5.55 -3.16
CA GLU A 287 11.89 -5.12 -2.02
C GLU A 287 11.09 -5.12 -0.71
N VAL A 288 9.87 -4.59 -0.71
CA VAL A 288 9.00 -4.56 0.48
C VAL A 288 8.59 -5.97 0.88
N MET A 289 8.15 -6.80 -0.08
CA MET A 289 7.71 -8.17 0.21
C MET A 289 8.87 -9.04 0.70
N GLU A 290 10.07 -8.92 0.11
CA GLU A 290 11.28 -9.61 0.57
C GLU A 290 11.70 -9.14 1.97
N GLY A 291 11.68 -7.83 2.21
CA GLY A 291 11.98 -7.25 3.52
C GLY A 291 11.06 -7.77 4.61
N LEU A 292 9.76 -7.90 4.33
CA LEU A 292 8.78 -8.46 5.26
C LEU A 292 9.05 -9.94 5.58
N GLU A 293 9.60 -10.72 4.65
CA GLU A 293 9.99 -12.09 4.96
C GLU A 293 11.25 -12.21 5.82
N GLY A 294 12.07 -11.17 5.85
CA GLY A 294 13.23 -11.09 6.73
C GLY A 294 12.84 -10.89 8.20
N VAL A 295 11.59 -10.51 8.47
CA VAL A 295 11.10 -10.23 9.82
C VAL A 295 10.77 -11.54 10.53
N GLU A 296 11.53 -11.86 11.57
CA GLU A 296 11.18 -12.92 12.51
C GLU A 296 10.05 -12.44 13.42
N VAL A 297 8.86 -12.98 13.21
CA VAL A 297 7.72 -12.79 14.11
C VAL A 297 7.69 -13.98 15.08
N GLY A 298 7.46 -13.75 16.37
CA GLY A 298 7.62 -14.73 17.46
C GLY A 298 6.87 -16.06 17.32
#